data_AF-A0A0M3QYZ3-F1
#
_entry.id   AF-A0A0M3QYZ3-F1
#
_cell.length_a   1.000
_cell.length_b   1.000
_cell.length_c   1.000
_cell.angle_alpha   90.00
_cell.angle_beta   90.00
_cell.angle_gamma   90.00
#
_symmetry.space_group_name_H-M   'P 1'
#
loop_
_entity.id
_entity.type
_entity.pdbx_description
1 polymer ?
#
loop_
_entity_poly.entity_id
_entity_poly.type
_entity_poly.pdbx_seq_one_letter_code
_entity_poly.pdbx_strand_id
1 'polypeptide(L)'
;MKAITLVLLVLLSGSCLLSSSHASTDVEQPESLELELALQQLEAELDDDYVDIDSYGFIGSVRKALKKALKSLRGVNCIVKEVTEILEACTKYIDAIDACGTQVPKDVMAIVNSCKAMIGMCNKIIHLNSQLCNNDHYDDTTDSGKMSTKKCSWQLFKAVMKLTRKLNRTIKLITKLPSNTSSCFVGATNEVKITFDNFLPNVNVCVDNM
;
A
#
# COMPACT_ATOMS: atom_id res chain seq x y z
N MET A 1 -3.57 42.01 -66.59
CA MET A 1 -4.91 42.00 -67.22
C MET A 1 -5.79 40.99 -66.48
N LYS A 2 -6.94 41.46 -65.94
CA LYS A 2 -8.20 40.74 -65.59
C LYS A 2 -8.14 39.75 -64.39
N ALA A 3 -8.62 40.12 -63.19
CA ALA A 3 -10.02 40.15 -62.67
C ALA A 3 -10.55 38.75 -62.25
N ILE A 4 -10.71 38.45 -60.95
CA ILE A 4 -11.98 38.41 -60.14
C ILE A 4 -13.02 37.45 -60.78
N THR A 5 -13.49 36.37 -60.13
CA THR A 5 -14.72 36.24 -59.26
C THR A 5 -14.89 34.72 -59.02
N LEU A 6 -15.18 34.15 -57.84
CA LEU A 6 -16.52 33.97 -57.27
C LEU A 6 -16.46 33.26 -55.91
N VAL A 7 -17.20 33.82 -54.95
CA VAL A 7 -17.53 33.33 -53.62
C VAL A 7 -18.99 32.84 -53.66
N LEU A 8 -19.33 31.86 -52.79
CA LEU A 8 -20.66 31.35 -52.35
C LEU A 8 -21.23 30.07 -52.97
N LEU A 9 -21.45 29.08 -52.09
CA LEU A 9 -22.72 28.35 -51.83
C LEU A 9 -22.46 27.44 -50.60
N VAL A 10 -22.74 27.87 -49.37
CA VAL A 10 -24.03 27.82 -48.64
C VAL A 10 -24.60 26.39 -48.52
N LEU A 11 -24.45 25.86 -47.31
CA LEU A 11 -25.39 25.05 -46.50
C LEU A 11 -26.54 24.33 -47.23
N LEU A 12 -26.64 23.01 -47.02
CA LEU A 12 -27.92 22.32 -46.82
C LEU A 12 -27.72 21.06 -45.97
N SER A 13 -28.31 21.13 -44.78
CA SER A 13 -28.52 20.13 -43.73
C SER A 13 -29.44 18.99 -44.17
N GLY A 14 -29.32 17.80 -43.57
CA GLY A 14 -30.36 16.77 -43.65
C GLY A 14 -30.09 15.50 -42.84
N SER A 15 -30.23 15.60 -41.52
CA SER A 15 -31.02 14.67 -40.68
C SER A 15 -30.56 13.21 -40.49
N CYS A 16 -29.79 12.95 -39.43
CA CYS A 16 -29.98 11.74 -38.63
C CYS A 16 -30.86 12.09 -37.42
N LEU A 17 -32.09 11.59 -37.47
CA LEU A 17 -33.10 11.64 -36.41
C LEU A 17 -32.56 10.98 -35.14
N LEU A 18 -32.37 11.76 -34.07
CA LEU A 18 -32.29 11.23 -32.71
C LEU A 18 -33.59 11.59 -32.00
N SER A 19 -34.48 10.60 -31.90
CA SER A 19 -35.62 10.63 -30.98
C SER A 19 -35.84 9.23 -30.40
N SER A 20 -36.13 9.22 -29.10
CA SER A 20 -36.36 8.09 -28.18
C SER A 20 -35.09 7.31 -27.81
N SER A 21 -34.78 7.06 -26.54
CA SER A 21 -35.53 7.18 -25.29
C SER A 21 -34.52 7.12 -24.14
N HIS A 22 -34.85 7.76 -23.02
CA HIS A 22 -34.21 7.49 -21.73
C HIS A 22 -34.11 5.97 -21.48
N ALA A 23 -32.89 5.45 -21.57
CA ALA A 23 -32.50 4.19 -20.97
C ALA A 23 -31.15 4.46 -20.33
N SER A 24 -31.14 4.44 -19.00
CA SER A 24 -29.94 4.46 -18.18
C SER A 24 -29.16 3.19 -18.49
N THR A 25 -28.29 3.23 -19.49
CA THR A 25 -27.24 2.22 -19.65
C THR A 25 -26.04 2.73 -18.88
N ASP A 26 -25.88 2.21 -17.67
CA ASP A 26 -24.58 2.11 -17.01
C ASP A 26 -23.62 1.48 -18.02
N VAL A 27 -22.81 2.32 -18.65
CA VAL A 27 -21.66 1.87 -19.42
C VAL A 27 -20.66 1.41 -18.37
N GLU A 28 -20.66 0.11 -18.09
CA GLU A 28 -19.56 -0.55 -17.40
C GLU A 28 -18.29 -0.29 -18.22
N GLN A 29 -17.58 0.78 -17.84
CA GLN A 29 -16.20 1.01 -18.25
C GLN A 29 -15.43 -0.28 -17.90
N PRO A 30 -14.55 -0.79 -18.79
CA PRO A 30 -13.82 -2.01 -18.49
C PRO A 30 -12.99 -1.80 -17.21
N GLU A 31 -13.43 -2.41 -16.11
CA GLU A 31 -12.88 -2.23 -14.75
C GLU A 31 -11.36 -2.49 -14.66
N SER A 32 -10.78 -3.18 -15.66
CA SER A 32 -9.34 -3.39 -15.80
C SER A 32 -8.59 -2.08 -16.04
N LEU A 33 -9.17 -1.15 -16.80
CA LEU A 33 -8.54 0.13 -17.15
C LEU A 33 -8.47 1.06 -15.94
N GLU A 34 -9.46 1.03 -15.06
CA GLU A 34 -9.51 1.84 -13.85
C GLU A 34 -8.48 1.37 -12.81
N LEU A 35 -8.29 0.06 -12.67
CA LEU A 35 -7.23 -0.53 -11.85
C LEU A 35 -5.83 -0.18 -12.37
N GLU A 36 -5.67 -0.18 -13.69
CA GLU A 36 -4.41 0.15 -14.36
C GLU A 36 -4.08 1.64 -14.22
N LEU A 37 -5.07 2.51 -14.44
CA LEU A 37 -4.96 3.96 -14.22
C LEU A 37 -4.67 4.28 -12.75
N ALA A 38 -5.30 3.57 -11.81
CA ALA A 38 -5.08 3.77 -10.39
C ALA A 38 -3.72 3.19 -9.91
N LEU A 39 -3.18 2.15 -10.57
CA LEU A 39 -1.81 1.69 -10.41
C LEU A 39 -0.81 2.73 -10.93
N GLN A 40 -1.13 3.37 -12.05
CA GLN A 40 -0.33 4.42 -12.68
C GLN A 40 -0.34 5.72 -11.86
N GLN A 41 -1.48 6.09 -11.30
CA GLN A 41 -1.60 7.19 -10.34
C GLN A 41 -0.88 6.89 -9.03
N LEU A 42 -0.96 5.64 -8.54
CA LEU A 42 -0.11 5.22 -7.43
C LEU A 42 1.34 5.41 -7.83
N GLU A 43 1.79 4.93 -8.99
CA GLU A 43 3.17 5.12 -9.50
C GLU A 43 3.57 6.59 -9.63
N ALA A 44 2.67 7.48 -10.05
CA ALA A 44 2.92 8.91 -10.11
C ALA A 44 2.99 9.58 -8.72
N GLU A 45 2.17 9.16 -7.75
CA GLU A 45 2.31 9.54 -6.34
C GLU A 45 3.59 8.95 -5.69
N LEU A 46 4.29 8.04 -6.37
CA LEU A 46 5.45 7.31 -5.87
C LEU A 46 6.80 7.78 -6.42
N ASP A 47 6.82 8.60 -7.46
CA ASP A 47 8.04 9.12 -8.09
C ASP A 47 8.59 10.40 -7.44
N ASP A 48 7.87 11.01 -6.48
CA ASP A 48 8.29 12.25 -5.83
C ASP A 48 9.33 12.07 -4.71
N ASP A 49 9.66 10.82 -4.33
CA ASP A 49 10.68 10.50 -3.33
C ASP A 49 11.72 9.55 -3.93
N TYR A 50 12.92 10.06 -4.21
CA TYR A 50 14.07 9.31 -4.78
C TYR A 50 14.25 7.94 -4.08
N VAL A 51 13.80 6.86 -4.73
CA VAL A 51 13.90 5.49 -4.22
C VAL A 51 15.23 4.89 -4.68
N ASP A 52 16.17 4.81 -3.75
CA ASP A 52 17.45 4.10 -3.91
C ASP A 52 17.29 2.64 -4.38
N ILE A 53 18.28 2.08 -5.08
CA ILE A 53 18.20 0.80 -5.81
C ILE A 53 17.81 -0.37 -4.90
N ASP A 54 18.40 -0.45 -3.70
CA ASP A 54 18.07 -1.50 -2.71
C ASP A 54 16.62 -1.37 -2.21
N SER A 55 16.13 -0.13 -2.12
CA SER A 55 14.72 0.14 -1.80
C SER A 55 13.79 -0.24 -2.93
N TYR A 56 14.24 -0.11 -4.18
CA TYR A 56 13.49 -0.58 -5.35
C TYR A 56 13.32 -2.11 -5.32
N GLY A 57 14.35 -2.85 -4.91
CA GLY A 57 14.32 -4.30 -4.73
C GLY A 57 13.31 -4.76 -3.68
N PHE A 58 13.40 -4.23 -2.46
CA PHE A 58 12.47 -4.58 -1.37
C PHE A 58 11.02 -4.19 -1.69
N ILE A 59 10.78 -2.92 -2.05
CA ILE A 59 9.43 -2.41 -2.35
C ILE A 59 8.83 -3.13 -3.55
N GLY A 60 9.61 -3.36 -4.60
CA GLY A 60 9.17 -4.09 -5.79
C GLY A 60 8.81 -5.54 -5.50
N SER A 61 9.56 -6.21 -4.62
CA SER A 61 9.28 -7.60 -4.22
C SER A 61 8.01 -7.70 -3.41
N VAL A 62 7.84 -6.84 -2.40
CA VAL A 62 6.58 -6.77 -1.62
C VAL A 62 5.40 -6.45 -2.53
N ARG A 63 5.56 -5.50 -3.46
CA ARG A 63 4.51 -5.18 -4.46
C ARG A 63 4.06 -6.41 -5.24
N LYS A 64 4.99 -7.23 -5.73
CA LYS A 64 4.69 -8.45 -6.49
C LYS A 64 3.99 -9.49 -5.61
N ALA A 65 4.47 -9.69 -4.39
CA ALA A 65 3.88 -10.64 -3.45
C ALA A 65 2.46 -10.23 -3.05
N LEU A 66 2.23 -8.96 -2.69
CA LEU A 66 0.90 -8.45 -2.34
C LEU A 66 -0.11 -8.58 -3.48
N LYS A 67 0.28 -8.34 -4.74
CA LYS A 67 -0.58 -8.56 -5.90
C LYS A 67 -1.07 -10.00 -6.03
N LYS A 68 -0.33 -10.97 -5.48
CA LYS A 68 -0.72 -12.39 -5.44
C LYS A 68 -1.51 -12.70 -4.18
N ALA A 69 -0.96 -12.37 -3.01
CA ALA A 69 -1.55 -12.67 -1.70
C ALA A 69 -2.97 -12.09 -1.54
N LEU A 70 -3.18 -10.85 -1.97
CA LEU A 70 -4.44 -10.16 -1.75
C LEU A 70 -5.55 -10.57 -2.73
N LYS A 71 -5.42 -11.69 -3.46
CA LYS A 71 -6.49 -12.21 -4.35
C LYS A 71 -7.49 -13.10 -3.61
N SER A 72 -7.09 -13.73 -2.51
CA SER A 72 -7.92 -14.63 -1.71
C SER A 72 -8.09 -14.10 -0.29
N LEU A 73 -9.19 -14.48 0.38
CA LEU A 73 -9.39 -14.14 1.79
C LEU A 73 -8.32 -14.77 2.68
N ARG A 74 -7.83 -15.96 2.32
CA ARG A 74 -6.68 -16.61 2.98
C ARG A 74 -5.42 -15.76 2.94
N GLY A 75 -5.05 -15.28 1.75
CA GLY A 75 -3.87 -14.43 1.60
C GLY A 75 -4.07 -13.05 2.24
N VAL A 76 -5.27 -12.47 2.17
CA VAL A 76 -5.61 -11.25 2.92
C VAL A 76 -5.41 -11.46 4.43
N ASN A 77 -5.92 -12.57 4.99
CA ASN A 77 -5.77 -12.88 6.41
C ASN A 77 -4.28 -13.01 6.79
N CYS A 78 -3.50 -13.71 5.97
CA CYS A 78 -2.06 -13.85 6.19
C CYS A 78 -1.34 -12.49 6.18
N ILE A 79 -1.59 -11.64 5.19
CA ILE A 79 -0.97 -10.29 5.13
C ILE A 79 -1.38 -9.43 6.33
N VAL A 80 -2.63 -9.52 6.79
CA VAL A 80 -3.08 -8.77 7.96
C VAL A 80 -2.41 -9.26 9.25
N LYS A 81 -2.11 -10.57 9.37
CA LYS A 81 -1.30 -11.09 10.47
C LYS A 81 0.11 -10.48 10.48
N GLU A 82 0.77 -10.41 9.32
CA GLU A 82 2.07 -9.75 9.20
C GLU A 82 2.02 -8.26 9.59
N VAL A 83 0.93 -7.58 9.24
CA VAL A 83 0.71 -6.19 9.66
C VAL A 83 0.53 -6.08 11.17
N THR A 84 -0.12 -7.06 11.82
CA THR A 84 -0.24 -7.13 13.27
C THR A 84 1.12 -7.37 13.94
N GLU A 85 1.99 -8.21 13.38
CA GLU A 85 3.36 -8.38 13.90
C GLU A 85 4.15 -7.07 13.88
N ILE A 86 4.02 -6.28 12.80
CA ILE A 86 4.64 -4.95 12.70
C ILE A 86 4.04 -3.99 13.75
N LEU A 87 2.73 -4.01 13.95
CA LEU A 87 2.04 -3.20 14.97
C LEU A 87 2.59 -3.51 16.37
N GLU A 88 2.68 -4.79 16.72
CA GLU A 88 3.20 -5.25 18.01
C GLU A 88 4.66 -4.86 18.20
N ALA A 89 5.52 -5.09 17.20
CA ALA A 89 6.94 -4.75 17.28
C ALA A 89 7.16 -3.24 17.44
N CYS A 90 6.39 -2.41 16.73
CA CYS A 90 6.44 -0.96 16.90
C CYS A 90 6.03 -0.52 18.30
N THR A 91 5.01 -1.17 18.87
CA THR A 91 4.51 -0.84 20.22
C THR A 91 5.54 -1.24 21.27
N LYS A 92 6.03 -2.49 21.23
CA LYS A 92 7.10 -3.00 22.09
C LYS A 92 8.36 -2.14 22.02
N TYR A 93 8.74 -1.66 20.83
CA TYR A 93 9.85 -0.75 20.67
C TYR A 93 9.65 0.58 21.42
N ILE A 94 8.48 1.20 21.28
CA ILE A 94 8.20 2.47 21.98
C ILE A 94 8.28 2.29 23.49
N ASP A 95 7.70 1.20 24.01
CA ASP A 95 7.72 0.88 25.43
C ASP A 95 9.16 0.61 25.92
N ALA A 96 9.96 -0.12 25.13
CA ALA A 96 11.37 -0.40 25.45
C ALA A 96 12.23 0.87 25.47
N ILE A 97 11.99 1.81 24.56
CA ILE A 97 12.69 3.11 24.56
C ILE A 97 12.31 3.95 25.78
N ASP A 98 11.03 3.96 26.17
CA ASP A 98 10.57 4.66 27.37
C ASP A 98 11.18 4.06 28.65
N ALA A 99 11.24 2.73 28.72
CA ALA A 99 11.84 1.97 29.82
C ALA A 99 13.35 2.24 30.02
N CYS A 100 14.06 2.79 29.01
CA CYS A 100 15.45 3.21 29.18
C CYS A 100 15.62 4.37 30.16
N GLY A 101 14.56 5.11 30.51
CA GLY A 101 14.55 6.08 31.62
C GLY A 101 15.51 7.26 31.48
N THR A 102 16.02 7.53 30.29
CA THR A 102 16.98 8.61 29.99
C THR A 102 16.50 9.46 28.83
N GLN A 103 17.14 10.61 28.63
CA GLN A 103 16.80 11.47 27.49
C GLN A 103 17.05 10.74 26.18
N VAL A 104 15.98 10.57 25.40
CA VAL A 104 16.01 9.90 24.09
C VAL A 104 16.76 10.78 23.06
N PRO A 105 17.85 10.29 22.45
CA PRO A 105 18.57 11.02 21.41
C PRO A 105 17.70 11.32 20.19
N LYS A 106 18.01 12.39 19.47
CA LYS A 106 17.24 12.84 18.29
C LYS A 106 17.08 11.74 17.23
N ASP A 107 18.13 10.96 16.99
CA ASP A 107 18.11 9.88 15.98
C ASP A 107 17.20 8.72 16.40
N VAL A 108 17.23 8.35 17.69
CA VAL A 108 16.32 7.36 18.27
C VAL A 108 14.87 7.87 18.23
N MET A 109 14.67 9.15 18.55
CA MET A 109 13.36 9.81 18.50
C MET A 109 12.76 9.80 17.08
N ALA A 110 13.58 9.94 16.04
CA ALA A 110 13.13 9.84 14.66
C ALA A 110 12.57 8.43 14.35
N ILE A 111 13.21 7.38 14.87
CA ILE A 111 12.74 5.99 14.75
C ILE A 111 11.44 5.80 15.54
N VAL A 112 11.36 6.31 16.78
CA VAL A 112 10.13 6.28 17.62
C VAL A 112 8.95 6.92 16.90
N ASN A 113 9.15 8.12 16.33
CA ASN A 113 8.10 8.81 15.58
C ASN A 113 7.69 8.05 14.32
N SER A 114 8.64 7.38 13.66
CA SER A 114 8.33 6.51 12.53
C SER A 114 7.48 5.30 12.95
N CYS A 115 7.80 4.66 14.07
CA CYS A 115 7.02 3.56 14.65
C CYS A 115 5.60 3.98 15.04
N LYS A 116 5.43 5.16 15.68
CA LYS A 116 4.10 5.73 15.98
C LYS A 116 3.26 5.92 14.71
N ALA A 117 3.86 6.42 13.63
CA ALA A 117 3.19 6.55 12.35
C ALA A 117 2.80 5.18 11.76
N MET A 118 3.68 4.17 11.87
CA MET A 118 3.40 2.81 11.41
C MET A 118 2.28 2.15 12.22
N ILE A 119 2.20 2.34 13.54
CA ILE A 119 1.08 1.90 14.38
C ILE A 119 -0.24 2.44 13.82
N GLY A 120 -0.30 3.75 13.52
CA GLY A 120 -1.46 4.37 12.89
C GLY A 120 -1.81 3.80 11.52
N MET A 121 -0.82 3.40 10.72
CA MET A 121 -1.04 2.73 9.42
C MET A 121 -1.55 1.29 9.59
N CYS A 122 -0.99 0.53 10.53
CA CYS A 122 -1.40 -0.85 10.81
C CYS A 122 -2.84 -0.91 11.29
N ASN A 123 -3.23 -0.04 12.22
CA ASN A 123 -4.62 0.06 12.68
C ASN A 123 -5.59 0.39 11.53
N LYS A 124 -5.20 1.27 10.60
CA LYS A 124 -6.01 1.56 9.40
C LYS A 124 -6.14 0.34 8.50
N ILE A 125 -5.07 -0.44 8.30
CA ILE A 125 -5.09 -1.67 7.50
C ILE A 125 -6.02 -2.72 8.13
N ILE A 126 -5.89 -2.95 9.44
CA ILE A 126 -6.73 -3.89 10.19
C ILE A 126 -8.21 -3.48 10.09
N HIS A 127 -8.50 -2.17 10.21
CA HIS A 127 -9.85 -1.65 10.07
C HIS A 127 -10.40 -1.82 8.63
N LEU A 128 -9.59 -1.53 7.61
CA LEU A 128 -9.96 -1.76 6.21
C LEU A 128 -10.25 -3.24 5.93
N ASN A 129 -9.50 -4.16 6.54
CA ASN A 129 -9.74 -5.60 6.43
C ASN A 129 -11.12 -5.99 6.96
N SER A 130 -11.46 -5.55 8.17
CA SER A 130 -12.79 -5.81 8.76
C SER A 130 -13.91 -5.21 7.88
N GLN A 131 -13.77 -3.95 7.47
CA GLN A 131 -14.84 -3.25 6.75
C GLN A 131 -15.06 -3.69 5.29
N LEU A 132 -13.97 -3.94 4.55
CA LEU A 132 -14.05 -4.16 3.10
C LEU A 132 -13.90 -5.62 2.70
N CYS A 133 -13.16 -6.38 3.49
CA CYS A 133 -12.86 -7.78 3.20
C CYS A 133 -13.74 -8.74 4.02
N ASN A 134 -14.40 -8.24 5.08
CA ASN A 134 -15.20 -9.03 6.03
C ASN A 134 -14.43 -10.27 6.50
N ASN A 135 -13.15 -10.05 6.81
CA ASN A 135 -12.15 -11.09 7.01
C ASN A 135 -11.55 -11.02 8.43
N ASP A 136 -12.26 -10.37 9.34
CA ASP A 136 -12.01 -10.34 10.79
C ASP A 136 -12.43 -11.63 11.48
N HIS A 137 -13.44 -12.32 10.93
CA HIS A 137 -13.90 -13.63 11.37
C HIS A 137 -13.47 -14.77 10.42
N TYR A 138 -12.31 -14.61 9.77
CA TYR A 138 -11.80 -15.60 8.83
C TYR A 138 -11.79 -17.01 9.44
N ASP A 139 -12.46 -17.94 8.78
CA ASP A 139 -12.48 -19.36 9.12
C ASP A 139 -11.86 -20.19 7.99
N ASP A 140 -10.80 -20.95 8.30
CA ASP A 140 -10.04 -21.69 7.30
C ASP A 140 -10.90 -22.76 6.58
N THR A 141 -11.94 -23.28 7.24
CA THR A 141 -12.80 -24.32 6.65
C THR A 141 -13.80 -23.75 5.64
N THR A 142 -14.26 -22.51 5.84
CA THR A 142 -15.31 -21.89 5.03
C THR A 142 -14.81 -20.76 4.12
N ASP A 143 -13.66 -20.16 4.41
CA ASP A 143 -13.17 -18.96 3.72
C ASP A 143 -11.86 -19.17 2.94
N SER A 144 -11.12 -20.27 3.16
CA SER A 144 -9.82 -20.51 2.50
C SER A 144 -9.87 -20.49 0.98
N GLY A 145 -10.94 -21.01 0.38
CA GLY A 145 -11.16 -21.01 -1.07
C GLY A 145 -11.82 -19.74 -1.62
N LYS A 146 -12.19 -18.76 -0.78
CA LYS A 146 -12.92 -17.57 -1.22
C LYS A 146 -11.98 -16.50 -1.76
N MET A 147 -12.40 -15.88 -2.86
CA MET A 147 -11.72 -14.74 -3.45
C MET A 147 -12.09 -13.46 -2.70
N SER A 148 -11.12 -12.56 -2.54
CA SER A 148 -11.39 -11.21 -2.03
C SER A 148 -12.01 -10.34 -3.12
N THR A 149 -12.86 -9.40 -2.73
CA THR A 149 -13.41 -8.42 -3.69
C THR A 149 -12.29 -7.53 -4.23
N LYS A 150 -12.42 -7.06 -5.49
CA LYS A 150 -11.44 -6.14 -6.09
C LYS A 150 -11.21 -4.89 -5.23
N LYS A 151 -12.29 -4.36 -4.64
CA LYS A 151 -12.24 -3.20 -3.74
C LYS A 151 -11.42 -3.49 -2.47
N CYS A 152 -11.66 -4.63 -1.82
CA CYS A 152 -10.86 -5.08 -0.68
C CYS A 152 -9.38 -5.20 -1.06
N SER A 153 -9.08 -6.00 -2.09
CA SER A 153 -7.71 -6.25 -2.56
C SER A 153 -6.97 -4.96 -2.85
N TRP A 154 -7.63 -4.04 -3.55
CA TRP A 154 -7.03 -2.78 -3.99
C TRP A 154 -6.75 -1.82 -2.84
N GLN A 155 -7.72 -1.64 -1.93
CA GLN A 155 -7.55 -0.73 -0.78
C GLN A 155 -6.50 -1.25 0.19
N LEU A 156 -6.50 -2.56 0.47
CA LEU A 156 -5.44 -3.19 1.26
C LEU A 156 -4.08 -3.08 0.59
N PHE A 157 -3.99 -3.34 -0.72
CA PHE A 157 -2.75 -3.21 -1.47
C PHE A 157 -2.16 -1.81 -1.31
N LYS A 158 -2.97 -0.75 -1.51
CA LYS A 158 -2.51 0.63 -1.33
C LYS A 158 -2.01 0.89 0.09
N ALA A 159 -2.77 0.45 1.09
CA ALA A 159 -2.45 0.70 2.49
C ALA A 159 -1.17 -0.03 2.93
N VAL A 160 -1.02 -1.32 2.58
CA VAL A 160 0.16 -2.12 2.93
C VAL A 160 1.39 -1.62 2.16
N MET A 161 1.25 -1.16 0.91
CA MET A 161 2.36 -0.53 0.19
C MET A 161 2.83 0.77 0.85
N LYS A 162 1.92 1.58 1.41
CA LYS A 162 2.29 2.77 2.20
C LYS A 162 3.09 2.38 3.45
N LEU A 163 2.63 1.34 4.17
CA LEU A 163 3.36 0.78 5.31
C LEU A 163 4.75 0.28 4.91
N THR A 164 4.86 -0.48 3.82
CA THR A 164 6.11 -1.05 3.29
C THR A 164 7.18 0.03 3.06
N ARG A 165 6.79 1.19 2.53
CA ARG A 165 7.74 2.30 2.31
C ARG A 165 8.18 2.93 3.61
N LYS A 166 7.26 3.08 4.55
CA LYS A 166 7.57 3.59 5.88
C LYS A 166 8.51 2.64 6.62
N LEU A 167 8.31 1.33 6.50
CA LEU A 167 9.22 0.29 6.99
C LEU A 167 10.62 0.47 6.39
N ASN A 168 10.74 0.51 5.07
CA ASN A 168 12.03 0.69 4.40
C ASN A 168 12.76 1.98 4.83
N ARG A 169 12.04 3.11 4.93
CA ARG A 169 12.63 4.37 5.45
C ARG A 169 13.08 4.23 6.89
N THR A 170 12.33 3.51 7.72
CA THR A 170 12.67 3.29 9.13
C THR A 170 13.89 2.39 9.27
N ILE A 171 14.00 1.31 8.48
CA ILE A 171 15.21 0.48 8.41
C ILE A 171 16.43 1.34 8.08
N LYS A 172 16.33 2.29 7.14
CA LYS A 172 17.42 3.23 6.82
C LYS A 172 17.77 4.20 7.94
N LEU A 173 16.81 4.58 8.78
CA LEU A 173 17.10 5.38 9.98
C LEU A 173 17.86 4.54 11.01
N ILE A 174 17.43 3.29 11.20
CA ILE A 174 18.06 2.33 12.10
C ILE A 174 19.53 2.09 11.71
N THR A 175 19.81 1.87 10.42
CA THR A 175 21.19 1.62 9.95
C THR A 175 22.11 2.84 10.06
N LYS A 176 21.55 4.05 10.22
CA LYS A 176 22.29 5.30 10.40
C LYS A 176 22.45 5.71 11.86
N LEU A 177 22.03 4.86 12.80
CA LEU A 177 22.13 5.15 14.21
C LEU A 177 23.61 5.36 14.63
N PRO A 178 23.94 6.43 15.39
CA PRO A 178 25.32 6.69 15.80
C PRO A 178 25.92 5.55 16.63
N SER A 179 27.20 5.24 16.43
CA SER A 179 27.90 4.17 17.14
C SER A 179 28.04 4.39 18.65
N ASN A 180 27.95 5.64 19.10
CA ASN A 180 27.97 6.04 20.51
C ASN A 180 26.58 6.02 21.17
N THR A 181 25.56 5.47 20.50
CA THR A 181 24.23 5.33 21.07
C THR A 181 24.25 4.33 22.23
N SER A 182 23.56 4.67 23.33
CA SER A 182 23.46 3.80 24.51
C SER A 182 22.98 2.38 24.15
N SER A 183 23.54 1.37 24.81
CA SER A 183 23.21 -0.03 24.59
C SER A 183 21.72 -0.34 24.80
N CYS A 184 21.04 0.40 25.69
CA CYS A 184 19.59 0.24 25.90
C CYS A 184 18.81 0.53 24.62
N PHE A 185 19.07 1.68 23.99
CA PHE A 185 18.42 2.05 22.73
C PHE A 185 18.82 1.13 21.59
N VAL A 186 20.12 0.78 21.48
CA VAL A 186 20.61 -0.14 20.44
C VAL A 186 19.94 -1.51 20.55
N GLY A 187 19.79 -2.06 21.76
CA GLY A 187 19.09 -3.32 22.00
C GLY A 187 17.65 -3.27 21.49
N ALA A 188 16.87 -2.31 21.97
CA ALA A 188 15.48 -2.12 21.53
C ALA A 188 15.36 -1.89 20.02
N THR A 189 16.26 -1.09 19.43
CA THR A 189 16.27 -0.81 18.00
C THR A 189 16.60 -2.06 17.16
N ASN A 190 17.47 -2.95 17.64
CA ASN A 190 17.79 -4.19 16.93
C ASN A 190 16.61 -5.18 16.91
N GLU A 191 15.87 -5.29 18.02
CA GLU A 191 14.69 -6.17 18.09
C GLU A 191 13.60 -5.77 17.09
N VAL A 192 13.29 -4.48 17.02
CA VAL A 192 12.29 -3.99 16.05
C VAL A 192 12.78 -4.14 14.61
N LYS A 193 14.10 -3.96 14.37
CA LYS A 193 14.70 -4.13 13.05
C LYS A 193 14.55 -5.56 12.53
N ILE A 194 14.74 -6.57 13.37
CA ILE A 194 14.58 -7.98 12.99
C ILE A 194 13.18 -8.23 12.41
N THR A 195 12.15 -7.71 13.08
CA THR A 195 10.77 -7.84 12.60
C THR A 195 10.58 -7.13 11.25
N PHE A 196 11.16 -5.94 11.08
CA PHE A 196 11.06 -5.19 9.82
C PHE A 196 11.79 -5.89 8.66
N ASP A 197 12.96 -6.47 8.91
CA ASP A 197 13.71 -7.23 7.90
C ASP A 197 12.97 -8.51 7.48
N ASN A 198 12.23 -9.13 8.41
CA ASN A 198 11.45 -10.35 8.16
C ASN A 198 10.12 -10.10 7.43
N PHE A 199 9.68 -8.84 7.27
CA PHE A 199 8.40 -8.53 6.64
C PHE A 199 8.27 -9.09 5.21
N LEU A 200 9.28 -8.91 4.36
CA LEU A 200 9.23 -9.46 2.99
C LEU A 200 9.28 -11.00 2.98
N PRO A 201 10.20 -11.67 3.69
CA PRO A 201 10.17 -13.12 3.85
C PRO A 201 8.80 -13.66 4.25
N ASN A 202 8.17 -13.10 5.28
CA ASN A 202 6.87 -13.58 5.74
C ASN A 202 5.74 -13.30 4.74
N VAL A 203 5.76 -12.13 4.09
CA VAL A 203 4.83 -11.83 2.99
C VAL A 203 4.98 -12.81 1.82
N ASN A 204 6.18 -13.32 1.53
CA ASN A 204 6.38 -14.37 0.54
C ASN A 204 5.81 -15.71 1.02
N VAL A 205 5.99 -16.06 2.30
CA VAL A 205 5.35 -17.25 2.89
C VAL A 205 3.83 -17.19 2.74
N CYS A 206 3.21 -16.01 2.87
CA CYS A 206 1.79 -15.84 2.60
C CYS A 206 1.39 -16.15 1.16
N VAL A 207 2.29 -15.98 0.19
CA VAL A 207 2.04 -16.34 -1.22
C VAL A 207 2.21 -17.84 -1.43
N ASP A 208 3.23 -18.44 -0.82
CA ASP A 208 3.55 -19.86 -0.98
C ASP A 208 2.51 -20.77 -0.31
N ASN A 209 1.86 -20.27 0.75
CA ASN A 209 0.84 -21.00 1.50
C ASN A 209 -0.60 -20.69 1.06
N MET A 210 -0.83 -20.03 -0.08
CA MET A 210 -2.19 -19.85 -0.61
C MET A 210 -2.73 -21.13 -1.23
#